data_AF-W9W5D5-F1
#
_entry.id   AF-W9W5D5-F1
#
_cell.length_a   1.000
_cell.length_b   1.000
_cell.length_c   1.000
_cell.angle_alpha   90.00
_cell.angle_beta   90.00
_cell.angle_gamma   90.00
#
_symmetry.space_group_name_H-M   'P 1'
#
loop_
_entity.id
_entity.type
_entity.pdbx_description
1 polymer ?
#
loop_
_entity_poly.entity_id
_entity_poly.type
_entity_poly.pdbx_seq_one_letter_code
_entity_poly.pdbx_strand_id
1 'polypeptide(L)'
;MEASPSKARAQAVESHSWSIVLSWLSNLCHPSPVPAFERNATTLKAFQSLMAENIAADRLQELLFDAKFEELAISERDRMQRASGQGQEATGDNASSLLSSLENSLSDAGKDSLKSLARSAGLLGCCPPSSLSSPSQSASIIDSLPARIVDLSRQTFRLEDHISSIETLISTLQTQTTTTLHRVSTIRERAAQLSNPEDTAGSRPSTPPHASGIGIGIGSATTTADYSHLHAQTLQHQRETKQLQLKSAEYKARIAVLDSQLATVGERARQSTAALVAKQQVLDDKRAQITALERRFREFRGLPPDVDASRGEVNRLQAELEALKRRRDELFERI
;
A
#
# COMPACT_ATOMS: atom_id res chain seq x y z
N MET A 1 55.93 -18.47 1.92
CA MET A 1 55.60 -17.56 0.79
C MET A 1 54.67 -16.50 1.32
N GLU A 2 55.18 -15.29 1.57
CA GLU A 2 54.33 -14.18 2.02
C GLU A 2 53.67 -13.51 0.82
N ALA A 3 52.36 -13.30 0.88
CA ALA A 3 51.64 -12.60 -0.16
C ALA A 3 51.94 -11.09 -0.07
N SER A 4 52.43 -10.49 -1.15
CA SER A 4 52.73 -9.06 -1.20
C SER A 4 51.52 -8.22 -0.74
N PRO A 5 51.68 -7.19 0.11
CA PRO A 5 50.55 -6.52 0.79
C PRO A 5 49.43 -6.03 -0.15
N SER A 6 49.76 -5.61 -1.38
CA SER A 6 48.79 -5.21 -2.40
C SER A 6 47.85 -6.35 -2.82
N LYS A 7 48.36 -7.58 -2.91
CA LYS A 7 47.57 -8.78 -3.27
C LYS A 7 46.64 -9.19 -2.14
N ALA A 8 47.10 -9.12 -0.88
CA ALA A 8 46.27 -9.35 0.29
C ALA A 8 45.13 -8.32 0.40
N ARG A 9 45.41 -7.02 0.13
CA ARG A 9 44.37 -5.98 0.06
C ARG A 9 43.33 -6.24 -1.03
N ALA A 10 43.76 -6.62 -2.23
CA ALA A 10 42.84 -6.95 -3.32
C ALA A 10 41.91 -8.13 -2.95
N GLN A 11 42.46 -9.22 -2.41
CA GLN A 11 41.71 -10.39 -1.96
C GLN A 11 40.71 -10.05 -0.83
N ALA A 12 41.08 -9.15 0.09
CA ALA A 12 40.18 -8.70 1.15
C ALA A 12 38.99 -7.89 0.62
N VAL A 13 39.23 -6.97 -0.34
CA VAL A 13 38.16 -6.20 -1.01
C VAL A 13 37.23 -7.13 -1.80
N GLU A 14 37.78 -8.08 -2.55
CA GLU A 14 36.98 -9.05 -3.29
C GLU A 14 36.11 -9.89 -2.35
N SER A 15 36.70 -10.44 -1.27
CA SER A 15 35.98 -11.23 -0.26
C SER A 15 34.86 -10.45 0.41
N HIS A 16 35.08 -9.17 0.71
CA HIS A 16 34.05 -8.28 1.26
C HIS A 16 32.92 -8.06 0.25
N SER A 17 33.24 -7.81 -1.03
CA SER A 17 32.23 -7.60 -2.08
C SER A 17 31.39 -8.85 -2.36
N TRP A 18 31.98 -10.04 -2.29
CA TRP A 18 31.24 -11.31 -2.35
C TRP A 18 30.29 -11.47 -1.16
N SER A 19 30.68 -11.03 0.04
CA SER A 19 29.82 -11.09 1.23
C SER A 19 28.55 -10.22 1.07
N ILE A 20 28.70 -9.01 0.50
CA ILE A 20 27.59 -8.11 0.19
C ILE A 20 26.63 -8.73 -0.84
N VAL A 21 27.17 -9.31 -1.93
CA VAL A 21 26.34 -9.98 -2.94
C VAL A 21 25.62 -11.20 -2.37
N LEU A 22 26.27 -11.99 -1.51
CA LEU A 22 25.67 -13.18 -0.91
C LEU A 22 24.54 -12.84 0.08
N SER A 23 24.67 -11.78 0.89
CA SER A 23 23.60 -11.36 1.81
C SER A 23 22.41 -10.70 1.09
N TRP A 24 22.67 -10.00 -0.02
CA TRP A 24 21.62 -9.50 -0.90
C TRP A 24 20.87 -10.66 -1.58
N LEU A 25 21.58 -11.65 -2.13
CA LEU A 25 20.98 -12.84 -2.74
C LEU A 25 20.20 -13.70 -1.74
N SER A 26 20.68 -13.89 -0.50
CA SER A 26 19.92 -14.64 0.50
C SER A 26 18.58 -13.98 0.81
N ASN A 27 18.57 -12.65 0.98
CA ASN A 27 17.36 -11.89 1.24
C ASN A 27 16.36 -11.96 0.07
N LEU A 28 16.86 -11.93 -1.18
CA LEU A 28 16.05 -11.95 -2.40
C LEU A 28 15.50 -13.34 -2.74
N CYS A 29 16.21 -14.42 -2.41
CA CYS A 29 15.83 -15.79 -2.80
C CYS A 29 14.91 -16.52 -1.81
N HIS A 30 14.69 -16.02 -0.60
CA HIS A 30 13.83 -16.67 0.39
C HIS A 30 12.42 -16.99 -0.16
N PRO A 31 11.87 -18.21 0.06
CA PRO A 31 12.38 -19.29 0.91
C PRO A 31 13.37 -20.26 0.23
N SER A 32 13.67 -20.07 -1.06
CA SER A 32 14.56 -20.97 -1.81
C SER A 32 16.05 -20.73 -1.49
N PRO A 33 16.91 -21.77 -1.53
CA PRO A 33 18.35 -21.59 -1.43
C PRO A 33 18.90 -20.89 -2.68
N VAL A 34 19.88 -19.99 -2.50
CA VAL A 34 20.55 -19.30 -3.60
C VAL A 34 21.18 -20.35 -4.56
N PRO A 35 20.90 -20.30 -5.88
CA PRO A 35 21.48 -21.24 -6.84
C PRO A 35 23.01 -21.21 -6.86
N ALA A 36 23.64 -22.36 -7.12
CA ALA A 36 25.09 -22.45 -7.24
C ALA A 36 25.59 -21.69 -8.49
N PHE A 37 26.61 -20.85 -8.33
CA PHE A 37 27.20 -20.05 -9.40
C PHE A 37 28.74 -20.08 -9.37
N GLU A 38 29.37 -19.87 -10.54
CA GLU A 38 30.82 -19.75 -10.64
C GLU A 38 31.30 -18.42 -10.02
N ARG A 39 32.24 -18.50 -9.09
CA ARG A 39 32.81 -17.33 -8.38
C ARG A 39 33.89 -16.63 -9.22
N ASN A 40 33.46 -16.09 -10.36
CA ASN A 40 34.30 -15.36 -11.31
C ASN A 40 34.16 -13.85 -11.11
N ALA A 41 35.20 -13.07 -11.45
CA ALA A 41 35.17 -11.61 -11.41
C ALA A 41 34.14 -11.01 -12.40
N THR A 42 33.85 -11.72 -13.49
CA THR A 42 32.75 -11.38 -14.42
C THR A 42 31.39 -11.50 -13.73
N THR A 43 31.13 -12.63 -13.07
CA THR A 43 29.91 -12.90 -12.27
C THR A 43 29.74 -11.89 -11.15
N LEU A 44 30.83 -11.55 -10.43
CA LEU A 44 30.83 -10.54 -9.38
C LEU A 44 30.41 -9.16 -9.92
N LYS A 45 30.98 -8.73 -11.05
CA LYS A 45 30.62 -7.46 -11.68
C LYS A 45 29.18 -7.46 -12.19
N ALA A 46 28.70 -8.57 -12.73
CA ALA A 46 27.31 -8.73 -13.15
C ALA A 46 26.34 -8.61 -11.96
N PHE A 47 26.60 -9.30 -10.85
CA PHE A 47 25.78 -9.17 -9.63
C PHE A 47 25.85 -7.77 -9.01
N GLN A 48 27.01 -7.10 -9.01
CA GLN A 48 27.11 -5.71 -8.55
C GLN A 48 26.29 -4.75 -9.43
N SER A 49 26.30 -4.96 -10.75
CA SER A 49 25.47 -4.18 -11.68
C SER A 49 23.98 -4.44 -11.45
N LEU A 50 23.58 -5.71 -11.28
CA LEU A 50 22.18 -6.09 -11.03
C LEU A 50 21.68 -5.59 -9.66
N MET A 51 22.52 -5.63 -8.63
CA MET A 51 22.21 -5.08 -7.31
C MET A 51 22.04 -3.55 -7.37
N ALA A 52 22.90 -2.84 -8.12
CA ALA A 52 22.77 -1.40 -8.32
C ALA A 52 21.51 -1.04 -9.11
N GLU A 53 21.19 -1.79 -10.17
CA GLU A 53 19.97 -1.59 -10.98
C GLU A 53 18.70 -1.90 -10.17
N ASN A 54 18.70 -2.95 -9.35
CA ASN A 54 17.56 -3.27 -8.48
C ASN A 54 17.34 -2.17 -7.42
N ILE A 55 18.41 -1.68 -6.79
CA ILE A 55 18.33 -0.52 -5.86
C ILE A 55 17.85 0.76 -6.59
N ALA A 56 18.12 0.91 -7.89
CA ALA A 56 17.56 2.01 -8.68
C ALA A 56 16.06 1.79 -8.97
N ALA A 57 15.65 0.56 -9.29
CA ALA A 57 14.24 0.19 -9.50
C ALA A 57 13.40 0.35 -8.22
N ASP A 58 13.90 -0.11 -7.07
CA ASP A 58 13.28 0.06 -5.75
C ASP A 58 12.99 1.56 -5.46
N ARG A 59 13.98 2.42 -5.70
CA ARG A 59 13.85 3.89 -5.54
C ARG A 59 12.87 4.51 -6.53
N LEU A 60 12.82 4.02 -7.77
CA LEU A 60 11.81 4.47 -8.74
C LEU A 60 10.40 4.04 -8.31
N GLN A 61 10.26 2.85 -7.72
CA GLN A 61 8.98 2.38 -7.18
C GLN A 61 8.54 3.20 -5.94
N GLU A 62 9.48 3.57 -5.06
CA GLU A 62 9.26 4.49 -3.93
C GLU A 62 8.79 5.87 -4.42
N LEU A 63 9.51 6.48 -5.38
CA LEU A 63 9.12 7.77 -5.98
C LEU A 63 7.77 7.72 -6.70
N LEU A 64 7.44 6.61 -7.37
CA LEU A 64 6.13 6.40 -8.01
C LEU A 64 5.00 6.16 -7.00
N PHE A 65 5.30 5.66 -5.80
CA PHE A 65 4.34 5.55 -4.71
C PHE A 65 4.07 6.93 -4.09
N ASP A 66 5.12 7.69 -3.76
CA ASP A 66 5.00 9.04 -3.21
C ASP A 66 4.25 9.97 -4.17
N ALA A 67 4.57 9.95 -5.47
CA ALA A 67 3.88 10.77 -6.48
C ALA A 67 2.38 10.46 -6.57
N LYS A 68 1.98 9.18 -6.49
CA LYS A 68 0.56 8.77 -6.44
C LYS A 68 -0.11 9.19 -5.14
N PHE A 69 0.61 9.16 -4.01
CA PHE A 69 0.09 9.62 -2.73
C PHE A 69 -0.15 11.14 -2.73
N GLU A 70 0.76 11.92 -3.35
CA GLU A 70 0.57 13.36 -3.56
C GLU A 70 -0.58 13.65 -4.54
N GLU A 71 -0.71 12.91 -5.65
CA GLU A 71 -1.84 13.03 -6.60
C GLU A 71 -3.19 12.77 -5.91
N LEU A 72 -3.28 11.75 -5.06
CA LEU A 72 -4.48 11.46 -4.25
C LEU A 72 -4.75 12.57 -3.24
N ALA A 73 -3.74 13.06 -2.53
CA ALA A 73 -3.89 14.16 -1.56
C ALA A 73 -4.33 15.48 -2.22
N ILE A 74 -3.82 15.77 -3.44
CA ILE A 74 -4.28 16.89 -4.27
C ILE A 74 -5.75 16.65 -4.68
N SER A 75 -6.09 15.47 -5.19
CA SER A 75 -7.45 15.13 -5.63
C SER A 75 -8.48 15.20 -4.49
N GLU A 76 -8.13 14.75 -3.28
CA GLU A 76 -8.97 14.90 -2.10
C GLU A 76 -9.10 16.37 -1.65
N ARG A 77 -8.01 17.14 -1.70
CA ARG A 77 -8.04 18.58 -1.42
C ARG A 77 -8.92 19.33 -2.41
N ASP A 78 -8.85 19.00 -3.70
CA ASP A 78 -9.70 19.53 -4.76
C ASP A 78 -11.17 19.19 -4.51
N ARG A 79 -11.46 17.93 -4.14
CA ARG A 79 -12.81 17.50 -3.74
C ARG A 79 -13.33 18.29 -2.53
N MET A 80 -12.49 18.52 -1.52
CA MET A 80 -12.85 19.32 -0.34
C MET A 80 -13.03 20.81 -0.68
N GLN A 81 -12.23 21.38 -1.57
CA GLN A 81 -12.38 22.77 -2.02
C GLN A 81 -13.65 22.96 -2.85
N ARG A 82 -13.97 22.05 -3.78
CA ARG A 82 -15.23 22.05 -4.54
C ARG A 82 -16.46 21.83 -3.65
N ALA A 83 -16.32 21.14 -2.52
CA ALA A 83 -17.38 20.92 -1.54
C ALA A 83 -17.52 22.03 -0.48
N SER A 84 -16.51 22.89 -0.29
CA SER A 84 -16.51 24.01 0.67
C SER A 84 -16.64 25.39 0.02
N GLY A 85 -16.43 25.50 -1.29
CA GLY A 85 -16.84 26.66 -2.07
C GLY A 85 -18.36 26.81 -2.05
N GLN A 86 -18.85 27.95 -1.56
CA GLN A 86 -20.27 28.30 -1.63
C GLN A 86 -20.73 28.37 -3.09
N GLY A 87 -21.97 27.97 -3.35
CA GLY A 87 -22.44 27.60 -4.69
C GLY A 87 -22.35 28.70 -5.74
N GLN A 88 -21.60 28.44 -6.82
CA GLN A 88 -21.70 29.16 -8.08
C GLN A 88 -22.57 28.32 -9.05
N GLU A 89 -23.88 28.26 -8.78
CA GLU A 89 -24.86 27.41 -9.50
C GLU A 89 -24.89 27.66 -11.02
N ALA A 90 -24.45 28.85 -11.45
CA ALA A 90 -24.39 29.31 -12.84
C ALA A 90 -23.68 28.36 -13.83
N THR A 91 -22.77 27.49 -13.40
CA THR A 91 -22.13 26.51 -14.31
C THR A 91 -22.99 25.25 -14.48
N GLY A 92 -23.78 24.88 -13.46
CA GLY A 92 -24.66 23.72 -13.48
C GLY A 92 -25.82 23.90 -14.47
N ASP A 93 -26.49 25.05 -14.41
CA ASP A 93 -27.62 25.38 -15.31
C ASP A 93 -27.19 25.51 -16.77
N ASN A 94 -26.02 26.08 -17.05
CA ASN A 94 -25.50 26.13 -18.41
C ASN A 94 -25.15 24.73 -18.94
N ALA A 95 -24.57 23.85 -18.10
CA ALA A 95 -24.28 22.47 -18.49
C ALA A 95 -25.56 21.63 -18.69
N SER A 96 -26.57 21.78 -17.83
CA SER A 96 -27.85 21.06 -17.95
C SER A 96 -28.71 21.57 -19.11
N SER A 97 -28.68 22.88 -19.40
CA SER A 97 -29.28 23.50 -20.59
C SER A 97 -28.63 22.99 -21.88
N LEU A 98 -27.30 22.92 -21.93
CA LEU A 98 -26.59 22.34 -23.08
C LEU A 98 -26.85 20.84 -23.24
N LEU A 99 -26.85 20.07 -22.15
CA LEU A 99 -27.14 18.62 -22.19
C LEU A 99 -28.58 18.32 -22.62
N SER A 100 -29.57 19.10 -22.16
CA SER A 100 -30.96 18.93 -22.60
C SER A 100 -31.18 19.39 -24.04
N SER A 101 -30.47 20.44 -24.50
CA SER A 101 -30.44 20.82 -25.92
C SER A 101 -29.83 19.73 -26.82
N LEU A 102 -28.76 19.07 -26.34
CA LEU A 102 -28.15 17.91 -27.02
C LEU A 102 -29.05 16.67 -27.00
N GLU A 103 -29.69 16.34 -25.87
CA GLU A 103 -30.63 15.21 -25.81
C GLU A 103 -31.86 15.46 -26.70
N ASN A 104 -32.36 16.70 -26.79
CA ASN A 104 -33.47 17.07 -27.67
C ASN A 104 -33.12 17.10 -29.17
N SER A 105 -31.83 17.19 -29.53
CA SER A 105 -31.37 17.18 -30.94
C SER A 105 -30.87 15.79 -31.41
N LEU A 106 -30.77 14.81 -30.51
CA LEU A 106 -30.45 13.42 -30.83
C LEU A 106 -31.71 12.61 -31.19
N SER A 107 -31.58 11.69 -32.14
CA SER A 107 -32.58 10.64 -32.36
C SER A 107 -32.58 9.64 -31.19
N ASP A 108 -33.67 8.89 -30.99
CA ASP A 108 -33.82 8.04 -29.81
C ASP A 108 -32.75 6.93 -29.74
N ALA A 109 -32.35 6.35 -30.88
CA ALA A 109 -31.20 5.44 -30.95
C ALA A 109 -29.87 6.11 -30.53
N GLY A 110 -29.71 7.42 -30.80
CA GLY A 110 -28.60 8.23 -30.31
C GLY A 110 -28.66 8.46 -28.80
N LYS A 111 -29.85 8.74 -28.25
CA LYS A 111 -30.09 8.85 -26.79
C LYS A 111 -29.77 7.54 -26.07
N ASP A 112 -30.19 6.41 -26.61
CA ASP A 112 -29.91 5.08 -26.03
C ASP A 112 -28.42 4.71 -26.13
N SER A 113 -27.76 5.06 -27.23
CA SER A 113 -26.31 4.90 -27.38
C SER A 113 -25.55 5.76 -26.36
N LEU A 114 -25.93 7.03 -26.18
CA LEU A 114 -25.37 7.93 -25.17
C LEU A 114 -25.58 7.40 -23.75
N LYS A 115 -26.78 6.90 -23.44
CA LYS A 115 -27.12 6.27 -22.14
C LYS A 115 -26.36 4.97 -21.92
N SER A 116 -26.09 4.19 -22.96
CA SER A 116 -25.22 3.00 -22.89
C SER A 116 -23.77 3.39 -22.60
N LEU A 117 -23.24 4.38 -23.33
CA LEU A 117 -21.90 4.91 -23.13
C LEU A 117 -21.72 5.48 -21.70
N ALA A 118 -22.68 6.26 -21.21
CA ALA A 118 -22.66 6.79 -19.84
C ALA A 118 -22.65 5.69 -18.77
N ARG A 119 -23.45 4.61 -18.94
CA ARG A 119 -23.39 3.43 -18.06
C ARG A 119 -22.01 2.77 -18.11
N SER A 120 -21.42 2.59 -19.30
CA SER A 120 -20.08 2.00 -19.41
C SER A 120 -18.98 2.88 -18.79
N ALA A 121 -19.05 4.21 -18.95
CA ALA A 121 -18.11 5.15 -18.32
C ALA A 121 -18.22 5.13 -16.78
N GLY A 122 -19.43 4.96 -16.25
CA GLY A 122 -19.67 4.73 -14.82
C GLY A 122 -19.07 3.40 -14.33
N LEU A 123 -19.23 2.31 -15.09
CA LEU A 123 -18.61 1.00 -14.78
C LEU A 123 -17.08 1.01 -14.89
N LEU A 124 -16.52 1.84 -15.77
CA LEU A 124 -15.08 2.10 -15.92
C LEU A 124 -14.54 3.13 -14.90
N GLY A 125 -15.39 3.65 -14.00
CA GLY A 125 -14.99 4.60 -12.94
C GLY A 125 -14.65 6.01 -13.42
N CYS A 126 -14.96 6.38 -14.66
CA CYS A 126 -14.50 7.62 -15.29
C CYS A 126 -15.24 8.89 -14.84
N CYS A 127 -16.13 8.83 -13.85
CA CYS A 127 -16.95 9.96 -13.41
C CYS A 127 -16.82 10.22 -11.90
N PRO A 128 -16.48 11.45 -11.45
CA PRO A 128 -16.55 11.81 -10.04
C PRO A 128 -18.02 11.83 -9.56
N PRO A 129 -18.29 11.53 -8.27
CA PRO A 129 -19.64 11.25 -7.75
C PRO A 129 -20.51 12.50 -7.49
N SER A 130 -20.43 13.53 -8.34
CA SER A 130 -20.91 14.88 -8.03
C SER A 130 -22.27 15.29 -8.61
N SER A 131 -22.97 14.43 -9.37
CA SER A 131 -24.19 14.86 -10.09
C SER A 131 -25.29 13.79 -10.27
N LEU A 132 -25.26 12.68 -9.53
CA LEU A 132 -26.31 11.64 -9.58
C LEU A 132 -27.07 11.53 -8.27
N SER A 133 -28.36 11.91 -8.30
CA SER A 133 -29.31 11.92 -7.19
C SER A 133 -29.80 10.53 -6.76
N SER A 134 -28.92 9.53 -6.74
CA SER A 134 -29.18 8.15 -6.29
C SER A 134 -27.88 7.48 -5.81
N PRO A 135 -27.40 7.81 -4.60
CA PRO A 135 -26.08 7.37 -4.11
C PRO A 135 -25.98 5.86 -3.78
N SER A 136 -27.09 5.11 -3.81
CA SER A 136 -27.18 3.77 -3.21
C SER A 136 -26.51 2.64 -4.03
N GLN A 137 -26.37 2.79 -5.35
CA GLN A 137 -25.84 1.71 -6.20
C GLN A 137 -24.35 1.87 -6.56
N SER A 138 -23.88 3.07 -6.86
CA SER A 138 -22.47 3.30 -7.25
C SER A 138 -21.50 3.10 -6.09
N ALA A 139 -21.84 3.60 -4.90
CA ALA A 139 -21.06 3.32 -3.68
C ALA A 139 -21.03 1.81 -3.38
N SER A 140 -22.20 1.15 -3.39
CA SER A 140 -22.33 -0.30 -3.17
C SER A 140 -21.46 -1.15 -4.12
N ILE A 141 -21.31 -0.76 -5.39
CA ILE A 141 -20.43 -1.48 -6.33
C ILE A 141 -18.96 -1.32 -5.93
N ILE A 142 -18.50 -0.10 -5.60
CA ILE A 142 -17.11 0.16 -5.20
C ILE A 142 -16.79 -0.51 -3.87
N ASP A 143 -17.69 -0.45 -2.88
CA ASP A 143 -17.51 -1.09 -1.57
C ASP A 143 -17.61 -2.63 -1.65
N SER A 144 -18.41 -3.17 -2.57
CA SER A 144 -18.50 -4.63 -2.77
C SER A 144 -17.32 -5.22 -3.56
N LEU A 145 -16.59 -4.40 -4.34
CA LEU A 145 -15.45 -4.85 -5.14
C LEU A 145 -14.32 -5.49 -4.28
N PRO A 146 -13.79 -4.86 -3.21
CA PRO A 146 -12.78 -5.50 -2.35
C PRO A 146 -13.33 -6.73 -1.62
N ALA A 147 -14.58 -6.70 -1.15
CA ALA A 147 -15.23 -7.86 -0.53
C ALA A 147 -15.32 -9.05 -1.51
N ARG A 148 -15.64 -8.78 -2.78
CA ARG A 148 -15.76 -9.77 -3.85
C ARG A 148 -14.41 -10.30 -4.34
N ILE A 149 -13.34 -9.51 -4.29
CA ILE A 149 -11.96 -10.00 -4.48
C ILE A 149 -11.58 -10.97 -3.36
N VAL A 150 -11.87 -10.62 -2.10
CA VAL A 150 -11.57 -11.48 -0.93
C VAL A 150 -12.40 -12.77 -0.96
N ASP A 151 -13.67 -12.73 -1.36
CA ASP A 151 -14.45 -13.95 -1.51
C ASP A 151 -14.06 -14.78 -2.75
N LEU A 152 -13.54 -14.17 -3.82
CA LEU A 152 -12.97 -14.91 -4.95
C LEU A 152 -11.71 -15.68 -4.54
N SER A 153 -10.76 -15.06 -3.83
CA SER A 153 -9.56 -15.76 -3.36
C SER A 153 -9.88 -16.86 -2.33
N ARG A 154 -10.89 -16.65 -1.47
CA ARG A 154 -11.47 -17.68 -0.60
C ARG A 154 -12.20 -18.80 -1.36
N GLN A 155 -12.68 -18.57 -2.58
CA GLN A 155 -13.23 -19.62 -3.43
C GLN A 155 -12.11 -20.43 -4.09
N THR A 156 -11.09 -19.76 -4.64
CA THR A 156 -9.90 -20.43 -5.20
C THR A 156 -9.24 -21.37 -4.19
N PHE A 157 -8.95 -20.89 -2.98
CA PHE A 157 -8.30 -21.72 -1.95
C PHE A 157 -9.13 -22.94 -1.53
N ARG A 158 -10.47 -22.83 -1.51
CA ARG A 158 -11.34 -24.00 -1.25
C ARG A 158 -11.35 -25.00 -2.41
N LEU A 159 -11.23 -24.53 -3.65
CA LEU A 159 -11.11 -25.42 -4.81
C LEU A 159 -9.75 -26.13 -4.82
N GLU A 160 -8.67 -25.45 -4.42
CA GLU A 160 -7.33 -26.05 -4.24
C GLU A 160 -7.33 -27.11 -3.12
N ASP A 161 -7.97 -26.85 -1.98
CA ASP A 161 -8.18 -27.82 -0.89
C ASP A 161 -9.04 -29.02 -1.34
N HIS A 162 -10.13 -28.78 -2.08
CA HIS A 162 -10.96 -29.84 -2.65
C HIS A 162 -10.19 -30.71 -3.67
N ILE A 163 -9.36 -30.11 -4.53
CA ILE A 163 -8.50 -30.84 -5.48
C ILE A 163 -7.48 -31.69 -4.70
N SER A 164 -6.80 -31.11 -3.71
CA SER A 164 -5.85 -31.82 -2.84
C SER A 164 -6.50 -33.02 -2.14
N SER A 165 -7.73 -32.84 -1.62
CA SER A 165 -8.53 -33.89 -1.02
C SER A 165 -8.84 -35.02 -2.01
N ILE A 166 -9.28 -34.68 -3.24
CA ILE A 166 -9.53 -35.65 -4.32
C ILE A 166 -8.25 -36.42 -4.69
N GLU A 167 -7.09 -35.77 -4.76
CA GLU A 167 -5.81 -36.43 -5.03
C GLU A 167 -5.42 -37.42 -3.93
N THR A 168 -5.59 -37.06 -2.65
CA THR A 168 -5.35 -38.02 -1.54
C THR A 168 -6.32 -39.20 -1.56
N LEU A 169 -7.58 -38.99 -1.95
CA LEU A 169 -8.55 -40.06 -2.13
C LEU A 169 -8.18 -40.97 -3.32
N ILE A 170 -7.74 -40.41 -4.45
CA ILE A 170 -7.26 -41.18 -5.61
C ILE A 170 -6.06 -42.05 -5.21
N SER A 171 -5.07 -41.48 -4.51
CA SER A 171 -3.91 -42.24 -3.98
C SER A 171 -4.35 -43.35 -3.00
N THR A 172 -5.33 -43.07 -2.14
CA THR A 172 -5.90 -44.06 -1.22
C THR A 172 -6.63 -45.19 -1.96
N LEU A 173 -7.40 -44.88 -3.01
CA LEU A 173 -8.08 -45.89 -3.82
C LEU A 173 -7.11 -46.69 -4.69
N GLN A 174 -6.03 -46.08 -5.20
CA GLN A 174 -4.95 -46.78 -5.91
C GLN A 174 -4.22 -47.76 -4.98
N THR A 175 -3.81 -47.32 -3.79
CA THR A 175 -3.15 -48.19 -2.80
C THR A 175 -4.07 -49.28 -2.23
N GLN A 176 -5.37 -49.00 -2.08
CA GLN A 176 -6.36 -50.06 -1.80
C GLN A 176 -6.48 -51.04 -2.96
N THR A 177 -6.48 -50.57 -4.22
CA THR A 177 -6.58 -51.43 -5.42
C THR A 177 -5.36 -52.34 -5.59
N THR A 178 -4.13 -51.83 -5.40
CA THR A 178 -2.94 -52.68 -5.41
C THR A 178 -2.94 -53.67 -4.25
N THR A 179 -3.41 -53.25 -3.07
CA THR A 179 -3.56 -54.14 -1.90
C THR A 179 -4.60 -55.23 -2.12
N THR A 180 -5.76 -54.93 -2.73
CA THR A 180 -6.78 -55.95 -3.03
C THR A 180 -6.33 -56.88 -4.14
N LEU A 181 -5.65 -56.40 -5.17
CA LEU A 181 -5.03 -57.25 -6.20
C LEU A 181 -3.98 -58.19 -5.60
N HIS A 182 -3.09 -57.70 -4.72
CA HIS A 182 -2.13 -58.55 -4.00
C HIS A 182 -2.82 -59.56 -3.07
N ARG A 183 -3.89 -59.16 -2.37
CA ARG A 183 -4.72 -60.08 -1.57
C ARG A 183 -5.42 -61.12 -2.44
N VAL A 184 -5.86 -60.79 -3.65
CA VAL A 184 -6.45 -61.75 -4.59
C VAL A 184 -5.39 -62.69 -5.18
N SER A 185 -4.16 -62.22 -5.43
CA SER A 185 -3.05 -63.10 -5.84
C SER A 185 -2.70 -64.09 -4.73
N THR A 186 -2.41 -63.59 -3.53
CA THR A 186 -2.08 -64.44 -2.37
C THR A 186 -3.24 -65.36 -1.95
N ILE A 187 -4.50 -64.95 -2.11
CA ILE A 187 -5.66 -65.85 -1.92
C ILE A 187 -5.77 -66.86 -3.06
N ARG A 188 -5.42 -66.53 -4.32
CA ARG A 188 -5.39 -67.50 -5.44
C ARG A 188 -4.29 -68.55 -5.25
N GLU A 189 -3.09 -68.11 -4.87
CA GLU A 189 -1.96 -68.96 -4.50
C GLU A 189 -2.31 -69.85 -3.30
N ARG A 190 -2.94 -69.27 -2.27
CA ARG A 190 -3.38 -70.00 -1.08
C ARG A 190 -4.58 -70.90 -1.33
N ALA A 191 -5.48 -70.59 -2.26
CA ALA A 191 -6.59 -71.46 -2.65
C ALA A 191 -6.09 -72.67 -3.47
N ALA A 192 -5.03 -72.48 -4.28
CA ALA A 192 -4.30 -73.60 -4.89
C ALA A 192 -3.59 -74.50 -3.85
N GLN A 193 -3.34 -73.99 -2.64
CA GLN A 193 -2.81 -74.76 -1.49
C GLN A 193 -3.90 -75.32 -0.56
N LEU A 194 -5.08 -74.71 -0.51
CA LEU A 194 -6.21 -75.04 0.39
C LEU A 194 -7.44 -75.53 -0.38
N SER A 195 -7.22 -76.47 -1.30
CA SER A 195 -8.28 -77.32 -1.86
C SER A 195 -8.74 -78.40 -0.84
N ASN A 196 -9.01 -78.00 0.41
CA ASN A 196 -9.63 -78.81 1.47
C ASN A 196 -10.18 -77.90 2.60
N PRO A 197 -11.46 -78.01 3.05
CA PRO A 197 -12.11 -77.05 3.97
C PRO A 197 -12.56 -77.58 5.36
N GLU A 198 -12.78 -76.64 6.33
CA GLU A 198 -13.66 -76.62 7.54
C GLU A 198 -13.30 -75.32 8.35
N ASP A 199 -14.17 -74.31 8.63
CA ASP A 199 -15.20 -74.09 9.70
C ASP A 199 -14.66 -73.84 11.16
N THR A 200 -15.30 -73.15 12.14
CA THR A 200 -16.69 -72.65 12.40
C THR A 200 -16.75 -71.30 13.20
N ALA A 201 -17.92 -70.91 13.80
CA ALA A 201 -18.20 -69.67 14.59
C ALA A 201 -18.19 -69.88 16.15
N GLY A 202 -18.45 -68.95 17.12
CA GLY A 202 -18.77 -67.49 17.22
C GLY A 202 -19.24 -67.02 18.66
N SER A 203 -19.61 -65.71 18.86
CA SER A 203 -20.46 -65.11 19.97
C SER A 203 -19.88 -64.48 21.32
N ARG A 204 -20.74 -63.94 22.25
CA ARG A 204 -20.56 -62.79 23.25
C ARG A 204 -21.61 -62.83 24.46
N PRO A 205 -21.97 -61.84 25.39
CA PRO A 205 -21.43 -60.53 25.98
C PRO A 205 -21.75 -60.12 27.51
N SER A 206 -21.28 -58.93 28.02
CA SER A 206 -21.99 -57.83 28.85
C SER A 206 -22.24 -57.67 30.43
N THR A 207 -21.55 -56.68 31.11
CA THR A 207 -21.99 -55.42 31.93
C THR A 207 -22.66 -55.35 33.40
N PRO A 208 -22.89 -54.18 34.15
CA PRO A 208 -21.99 -53.20 34.91
C PRO A 208 -22.27 -52.73 36.47
N PRO A 209 -22.53 -51.44 37.00
CA PRO A 209 -22.04 -50.89 38.36
C PRO A 209 -22.97 -50.01 39.34
N HIS A 210 -22.49 -49.32 40.45
CA HIS A 210 -23.25 -48.27 41.30
C HIS A 210 -22.50 -47.18 42.23
N ALA A 211 -23.05 -46.67 43.41
CA ALA A 211 -22.85 -45.32 44.12
C ALA A 211 -23.12 -45.27 45.71
N SER A 212 -23.06 -44.25 46.66
CA SER A 212 -22.48 -42.86 46.96
C SER A 212 -22.84 -42.27 48.41
N GLY A 213 -22.30 -41.12 48.98
CA GLY A 213 -22.71 -40.46 50.32
C GLY A 213 -21.93 -39.18 50.89
N ILE A 214 -22.45 -38.36 51.89
CA ILE A 214 -21.99 -36.95 52.34
C ILE A 214 -22.27 -36.51 53.87
N GLY A 215 -21.62 -35.45 54.50
CA GLY A 215 -21.96 -34.77 55.84
C GLY A 215 -21.23 -33.42 56.28
N ILE A 216 -21.71 -32.60 57.29
CA ILE A 216 -21.31 -31.14 57.63
C ILE A 216 -21.40 -30.69 59.17
N GLY A 217 -20.78 -29.55 59.65
CA GLY A 217 -20.97 -28.89 61.01
C GLY A 217 -20.49 -27.40 61.22
N ILE A 218 -20.91 -26.67 62.31
CA ILE A 218 -20.84 -25.17 62.60
C ILE A 218 -20.79 -24.88 64.16
N GLY A 219 -20.46 -23.75 64.87
CA GLY A 219 -19.89 -22.36 64.67
C GLY A 219 -20.44 -21.24 65.66
N SER A 220 -19.67 -20.22 66.15
CA SER A 220 -20.15 -19.11 67.07
C SER A 220 -19.19 -17.88 67.32
N ALA A 221 -19.69 -16.60 67.37
CA ALA A 221 -19.04 -15.38 67.96
C ALA A 221 -19.93 -14.09 67.93
N THR A 222 -19.92 -13.21 68.95
CA THR A 222 -20.62 -11.88 68.91
C THR A 222 -19.96 -10.67 69.62
N THR A 223 -19.70 -10.65 70.94
CA THR A 223 -19.36 -9.37 71.64
C THR A 223 -18.00 -8.75 71.26
N THR A 224 -17.05 -9.56 70.78
CA THR A 224 -15.79 -9.07 70.19
C THR A 224 -16.03 -8.27 68.89
N ALA A 225 -17.21 -8.42 68.26
CA ALA A 225 -17.51 -7.84 66.96
C ALA A 225 -17.36 -6.32 66.94
N ASP A 226 -17.93 -5.57 67.88
CA ASP A 226 -18.02 -4.10 67.78
C ASP A 226 -16.65 -3.41 67.77
N TYR A 227 -15.74 -3.80 68.68
CA TYR A 227 -14.36 -3.30 68.67
C TYR A 227 -13.60 -3.79 67.42
N SER A 228 -13.80 -5.05 67.02
CA SER A 228 -13.19 -5.58 65.79
C SER A 228 -13.71 -4.91 64.52
N HIS A 229 -14.96 -4.43 64.52
CA HIS A 229 -15.62 -3.73 63.42
C HIS A 229 -15.05 -2.32 63.27
N LEU A 230 -14.93 -1.56 64.35
CA LEU A 230 -14.26 -0.24 64.33
C LEU A 230 -12.79 -0.36 63.92
N HIS A 231 -12.10 -1.40 64.38
CA HIS A 231 -10.72 -1.70 63.96
C HIS A 231 -10.64 -2.10 62.48
N ALA A 232 -11.55 -2.95 61.99
CA ALA A 232 -11.62 -3.36 60.59
C ALA A 232 -11.94 -2.16 59.66
N GLN A 233 -12.86 -1.29 60.06
CA GLN A 233 -13.16 -0.04 59.35
C GLN A 233 -11.93 0.89 59.30
N THR A 234 -11.19 1.01 60.40
CA THR A 234 -9.94 1.78 60.44
C THR A 234 -8.89 1.20 59.48
N LEU A 235 -8.71 -0.13 59.47
CA LEU A 235 -7.83 -0.82 58.53
C LEU A 235 -8.30 -0.70 57.07
N GLN A 236 -9.61 -0.68 56.82
CA GLN A 236 -10.18 -0.43 55.50
C GLN A 236 -9.83 0.98 55.01
N HIS A 237 -10.12 2.02 55.80
CA HIS A 237 -9.80 3.40 55.42
C HIS A 237 -8.28 3.62 55.24
N GLN A 238 -7.43 2.92 55.99
CA GLN A 238 -5.97 2.92 55.73
C GLN A 238 -5.58 2.25 54.40
N ARG A 239 -6.26 1.17 53.99
CA ARG A 239 -6.05 0.52 52.68
C ARG A 239 -6.53 1.41 51.54
N GLU A 240 -7.72 1.99 51.66
CA GLU A 240 -8.31 2.94 50.71
C GLU A 240 -7.40 4.16 50.53
N THR A 241 -6.92 4.75 51.63
CA THR A 241 -5.99 5.90 51.59
C THR A 241 -4.70 5.55 50.86
N LYS A 242 -4.09 4.39 51.15
CA LYS A 242 -2.88 3.92 50.44
C LYS A 242 -3.14 3.66 48.95
N GLN A 243 -4.30 3.11 48.59
CA GLN A 243 -4.70 2.89 47.19
C GLN A 243 -4.91 4.22 46.45
N LEU A 244 -5.54 5.21 47.08
CA LEU A 244 -5.73 6.55 46.52
C LEU A 244 -4.41 7.32 46.39
N GLN A 245 -3.49 7.19 47.35
CA GLN A 245 -2.14 7.75 47.25
C GLN A 245 -1.36 7.14 46.07
N LEU A 246 -1.42 5.81 45.90
CA LEU A 246 -0.74 5.12 44.80
C LEU A 246 -1.33 5.50 43.44
N LYS A 247 -2.67 5.58 43.31
CA LYS A 247 -3.32 6.12 42.10
C LYS A 247 -2.98 7.59 41.86
N SER A 248 -2.84 8.42 42.89
CA SER A 248 -2.41 9.82 42.74
C SER A 248 -0.98 9.93 42.21
N ALA A 249 -0.08 9.05 42.66
CA ALA A 249 1.28 8.96 42.11
C ALA A 249 1.28 8.47 40.65
N GLU A 250 0.47 7.44 40.33
CA GLU A 250 0.28 6.94 38.96
C GLU A 250 -0.23 8.03 38.02
N TYR A 251 -1.29 8.75 38.39
CA TYR A 251 -1.82 9.84 37.58
C TYR A 251 -0.83 10.99 37.43
N LYS A 252 -0.06 11.36 38.47
CA LYS A 252 1.01 12.37 38.35
C LYS A 252 2.11 11.94 37.38
N ALA A 253 2.54 10.67 37.44
CA ALA A 253 3.51 10.11 36.49
C ALA A 253 2.94 10.10 35.06
N ARG A 254 1.67 9.73 34.89
CA ARG A 254 0.98 9.72 33.59
C ARG A 254 0.79 11.12 33.01
N ILE A 255 0.53 12.14 33.84
CA ILE A 255 0.50 13.55 33.44
C ILE A 255 1.89 13.99 32.98
N ALA A 256 2.95 13.75 33.76
CA ALA A 256 4.32 14.11 33.36
C ALA A 256 4.77 13.44 32.04
N VAL A 257 4.35 12.18 31.81
CA VAL A 257 4.56 11.50 30.52
C VAL A 257 3.79 12.20 29.40
N LEU A 258 2.51 12.54 29.58
CA LEU A 258 1.72 13.29 28.59
C LEU A 258 2.30 14.68 28.31
N ASP A 259 2.77 15.40 29.32
CA ASP A 259 3.43 16.71 29.16
C ASP A 259 4.72 16.57 28.32
N SER A 260 5.53 15.53 28.56
CA SER A 260 6.71 15.26 27.73
C SER A 260 6.36 14.90 26.28
N GLN A 261 5.25 14.19 26.07
CA GLN A 261 4.75 13.86 24.73
C GLN A 261 4.24 15.12 24.02
N LEU A 262 3.47 15.97 24.70
CA LEU A 262 3.02 17.26 24.18
C LEU A 262 4.18 18.20 23.86
N ALA A 263 5.24 18.22 24.68
CA ALA A 263 6.45 18.99 24.41
C ALA A 263 7.16 18.50 23.14
N THR A 264 7.36 17.19 22.97
CA THR A 264 8.02 16.63 21.76
C THR A 264 7.17 16.76 20.50
N VAL A 265 5.83 16.67 20.61
CA VAL A 265 4.90 16.90 19.49
C VAL A 265 4.87 18.38 19.11
N GLY A 266 4.79 19.29 20.08
CA GLY A 266 4.83 20.74 19.84
C GLY A 266 6.15 21.20 19.22
N GLU A 267 7.27 20.60 19.65
CA GLU A 267 8.58 20.91 19.09
C GLU A 267 8.75 20.35 17.67
N ARG A 268 8.30 19.12 17.40
CA ARG A 268 8.21 18.58 16.03
C ARG A 268 7.30 19.42 15.13
N ALA A 269 6.20 19.95 15.66
CA ALA A 269 5.31 20.83 14.92
C ALA A 269 5.97 22.17 14.57
N ARG A 270 6.71 22.79 15.51
CA ARG A 270 7.51 24.00 15.23
C ARG A 270 8.60 23.77 14.19
N GLN A 271 9.31 22.65 14.28
CA GLN A 271 10.35 22.31 13.32
C GLN A 271 9.76 22.06 11.93
N SER A 272 8.58 21.43 11.85
CA SER A 272 7.81 21.28 10.61
C SER A 272 7.36 22.62 10.03
N THR A 273 6.77 23.52 10.82
CA THR A 273 6.34 24.84 10.32
C THR A 273 7.52 25.72 9.91
N ALA A 274 8.64 25.69 10.64
CA ALA A 274 9.88 26.37 10.26
C ALA A 274 10.44 25.84 8.92
N ALA A 275 10.46 24.51 8.72
CA ALA A 275 10.87 23.90 7.47
C ALA A 275 9.93 24.23 6.30
N LEU A 276 8.62 24.34 6.54
CA LEU A 276 7.64 24.79 5.54
C LEU A 276 7.84 26.27 5.17
N VAL A 277 8.12 27.15 6.14
CA VAL A 277 8.43 28.57 5.88
C VAL A 277 9.72 28.72 5.07
N ALA A 278 10.76 27.95 5.39
CA ALA A 278 12.00 27.93 4.61
C ALA A 278 11.78 27.43 3.17
N LYS A 279 10.96 26.37 2.98
CA LYS A 279 10.56 25.90 1.65
C LYS A 279 9.77 26.98 0.88
N GLN A 280 8.88 27.71 1.55
CA GLN A 280 8.09 28.78 0.93
C GLN A 280 8.99 29.92 0.42
N GLN A 281 9.95 30.37 1.21
CA GLN A 281 10.94 31.38 0.80
C GLN A 281 11.69 30.95 -0.48
N VAL A 282 12.19 29.71 -0.52
CA VAL A 282 12.89 29.16 -1.70
C VAL A 282 11.98 29.06 -2.94
N LEU A 283 10.66 28.85 -2.76
CA LEU A 283 9.70 28.89 -3.87
C LEU A 283 9.45 30.31 -4.37
N ASP A 284 9.39 31.30 -3.49
CA ASP A 284 9.18 32.70 -3.86
C ASP A 284 10.43 33.32 -4.51
N ASP A 285 11.64 32.96 -4.07
CA ASP A 285 12.90 33.26 -4.77
C ASP A 285 12.90 32.69 -6.20
N LYS A 286 12.46 31.43 -6.37
CA LYS A 286 12.32 30.80 -7.69
C LYS A 286 11.27 31.49 -8.56
N ARG A 287 10.14 31.93 -7.99
CA ARG A 287 9.12 32.73 -8.70
C ARG A 287 9.66 34.09 -9.13
N ALA A 288 10.47 34.75 -8.30
CA ALA A 288 11.16 35.99 -8.67
C ALA A 288 12.18 35.77 -9.82
N GLN A 289 12.92 34.66 -9.80
CA GLN A 289 13.83 34.29 -10.89
C GLN A 289 13.08 33.97 -12.19
N ILE A 290 11.99 33.20 -12.13
CA ILE A 290 11.16 32.86 -13.30
C ILE A 290 10.58 34.13 -13.92
N THR A 291 9.94 35.00 -13.13
CA THR A 291 9.37 36.26 -13.66
C THR A 291 10.41 37.24 -14.19
N ALA A 292 11.65 37.21 -13.68
CA ALA A 292 12.77 37.95 -14.25
C ALA A 292 13.26 37.36 -15.59
N LEU A 293 13.32 36.02 -15.71
CA LEU A 293 13.64 35.34 -16.97
C LEU A 293 12.55 35.53 -18.02
N GLU A 294 11.27 35.43 -17.65
CA GLU A 294 10.13 35.71 -18.53
C GLU A 294 10.12 37.15 -19.06
N ARG A 295 10.64 38.13 -18.30
CA ARG A 295 10.80 39.50 -18.77
C ARG A 295 11.83 39.56 -19.89
N ARG A 296 13.00 38.94 -19.70
CA ARG A 296 14.04 38.80 -20.74
C ARG A 296 13.53 38.02 -21.96
N PHE A 297 12.86 36.89 -21.77
CA PHE A 297 12.27 36.14 -22.89
C PHE A 297 11.18 36.91 -23.64
N ARG A 298 10.49 37.86 -23.01
CA ARG A 298 9.58 38.79 -23.70
C ARG A 298 10.30 39.79 -24.59
N GLU A 299 11.51 40.22 -24.23
CA GLU A 299 12.37 41.09 -25.06
C GLU A 299 12.87 40.37 -26.33
N PHE A 300 13.04 39.04 -26.28
CA PHE A 300 13.46 38.22 -27.42
C PHE A 300 12.30 37.61 -28.25
N ARG A 301 11.03 37.96 -27.97
CA ARG A 301 9.88 37.41 -28.72
C ARG A 301 9.89 37.90 -30.18
N GLY A 302 10.13 36.97 -31.10
CA GLY A 302 10.18 37.20 -32.55
C GLY A 302 11.53 36.83 -33.18
N LEU A 303 12.57 36.63 -32.38
CA LEU A 303 13.86 36.13 -32.88
C LEU A 303 13.81 34.61 -33.10
N PRO A 304 14.46 34.08 -34.17
CA PRO A 304 14.65 32.65 -34.36
C PRO A 304 15.40 31.98 -33.18
N PRO A 305 15.22 30.66 -32.94
CA PRO A 305 15.97 29.94 -31.90
C PRO A 305 17.48 29.86 -32.14
N ASP A 306 17.92 30.09 -33.38
CA ASP A 306 19.34 30.13 -33.75
C ASP A 306 19.92 31.55 -33.67
N VAL A 307 21.19 31.64 -33.27
CA VAL A 307 21.92 32.89 -33.03
C VAL A 307 22.30 33.58 -34.35
N ASP A 308 22.67 32.83 -35.38
CA ASP A 308 23.08 33.42 -36.67
C ASP A 308 21.87 33.79 -37.53
N ALA A 309 20.79 33.01 -37.49
CA ALA A 309 19.48 33.42 -38.00
C ALA A 309 18.95 34.69 -37.28
N SER A 310 19.11 34.79 -35.95
CA SER A 310 18.78 35.99 -35.19
C SER A 310 19.59 37.22 -35.62
N ARG A 311 20.91 37.07 -35.83
CA ARG A 311 21.77 38.13 -36.38
C ARG A 311 21.32 38.55 -37.77
N GLY A 312 20.94 37.60 -38.62
CA GLY A 312 20.39 37.86 -39.96
C GLY A 312 19.16 38.76 -39.93
N GLU A 313 18.17 38.44 -39.09
CA GLU A 313 16.92 39.21 -39.01
C GLU A 313 17.13 40.59 -38.35
N VAL A 314 18.00 40.71 -37.34
CA VAL A 314 18.39 42.01 -36.78
C VAL A 314 19.06 42.90 -37.84
N ASN A 315 19.99 42.35 -38.62
CA ASN A 315 20.65 43.08 -39.71
C ASN A 315 19.65 43.49 -40.81
N ARG A 316 18.67 42.63 -41.13
CA ARG A 316 17.59 42.93 -42.09
C ARG A 316 16.76 44.13 -41.62
N LEU A 317 16.32 44.13 -40.36
CA LEU A 317 15.54 45.22 -39.76
C LEU A 317 16.37 46.51 -39.63
N GLN A 318 17.67 46.43 -39.36
CA GLN A 318 18.55 47.60 -39.35
C GLN A 318 18.69 48.24 -40.75
N ALA A 319 18.87 47.42 -41.80
CA ALA A 319 18.94 47.91 -43.18
C ALA A 319 17.62 48.57 -43.64
N GLU A 320 16.48 48.00 -43.25
CA GLU A 320 15.15 48.57 -43.50
C GLU A 320 14.95 49.91 -42.76
N LEU A 321 15.37 49.98 -41.50
CA LEU A 321 15.33 51.21 -40.69
C LEU A 321 16.26 52.30 -41.26
N GLU A 322 17.44 51.95 -41.76
CA GLU A 322 18.31 52.89 -42.47
C GLU A 322 17.72 53.36 -43.80
N ALA A 323 17.10 52.48 -44.59
CA ALA A 323 16.42 52.88 -45.82
C ALA A 323 15.28 53.88 -45.52
N LEU A 324 14.50 53.64 -44.47
CA LEU A 324 13.45 54.55 -44.00
C LEU A 324 14.02 55.89 -43.48
N LYS A 325 15.17 55.89 -42.78
CA LYS A 325 15.87 57.13 -42.39
C LYS A 325 16.33 57.92 -43.61
N ARG A 326 17.07 57.30 -44.53
CA ARG A 326 17.53 57.97 -45.77
C ARG A 326 16.34 58.53 -46.56
N ARG A 327 15.24 57.78 -46.66
CA ARG A 327 14.02 58.23 -47.34
C ARG A 327 13.29 59.37 -46.61
N ARG A 328 13.30 59.38 -45.28
CA ARG A 328 12.83 60.52 -44.47
C ARG A 328 13.69 61.75 -44.74
N ASP A 329 15.00 61.60 -44.77
CA ASP A 329 15.96 62.69 -44.93
C ASP A 329 15.90 63.28 -46.36
N GLU A 330 15.79 62.42 -47.38
CA GLU A 330 15.45 62.80 -48.78
C GLU A 330 14.16 63.63 -48.92
N LEU A 331 13.23 63.56 -47.96
CA LEU A 331 11.97 64.31 -47.97
C LEU A 331 12.06 65.60 -47.16
N PHE A 332 12.91 65.67 -46.13
CA PHE A 332 13.20 66.93 -45.42
C PHE A 332 14.09 67.86 -46.24
N GLU A 333 15.08 67.34 -46.98
CA GLU A 333 15.95 68.11 -47.90
C GLU A 333 15.20 68.61 -49.18
N ARG A 334 13.86 68.58 -49.19
CA ARG A 334 12.99 69.03 -50.30
C ARG A 334 11.93 70.05 -49.87
N ILE A 335 12.05 70.59 -48.65
CA ILE A 335 11.12 71.55 -48.02
C ILE A 335 11.84 72.87 -47.75
#